data_AF-A0A963JEI2-F1
#
_entry.id   AF-A0A963JEI2-F1
#
_cell.length_a   1.000
_cell.length_b   1.000
_cell.length_c   1.000
_cell.angle_alpha   90.00
_cell.angle_beta   90.00
_cell.angle_gamma   90.00
#
_symmetry.space_group_name_H-M   'P 1'
#
loop_
_entity.id
_entity.type
_entity.pdbx_description
1 polymer ?
#
loop_
_entity_poly.entity_id
_entity_poly.type
_entity_poly.pdbx_seq_one_letter_code
_entity_poly.pdbx_strand_id
1 'polypeptide(L)'
;MSKRRDPAPTQRDFDHEFRAQLAQMTAGLAPTAFTTAWADWAMHLAQSPTKIAALQQEAAARASDTWGFALRALAGAPLPPAEGFEGDADRRFADAAWSQFPFNVYARAYQNAAALMKDTVHDVGGVTDYHAQLLEFAVRMLLDASSPANYLASNPELLALTRAEGGQNLARGIRNWLEDLRRTVDKAAPPGGEAFEVGQSVAVTPGKVVLRNELIELIQYQPTTRQVHAEPVLIVPAWIMKYYILDLSARNSLVKYLVDQG
;
A
#
# COMPACT_ATOMS: atom_id res chain seq x y z
N MET A 1 12.95 -2.78 51.37
CA MET A 1 12.92 -3.54 50.10
C MET A 1 11.60 -4.31 50.04
N SER A 2 10.56 -3.72 49.45
CA SER A 2 9.30 -4.43 49.18
C SER A 2 9.23 -4.66 47.68
N LYS A 3 9.49 -5.90 47.25
CA LYS A 3 9.20 -6.33 45.88
C LYS A 3 7.69 -6.34 45.74
N ARG A 4 7.12 -5.33 45.06
CA ARG A 4 5.74 -5.43 44.56
C ARG A 4 5.70 -6.67 43.67
N ARG A 5 4.92 -7.68 44.07
CA ARG A 5 4.53 -8.78 43.20
C ARG A 5 3.72 -8.17 42.06
N ASP A 6 4.15 -8.37 40.83
CA ASP A 6 3.30 -8.10 39.67
C ASP A 6 2.01 -8.91 39.84
N PRO A 7 0.82 -8.29 39.67
CA PRO A 7 -0.44 -9.01 39.75
C PRO A 7 -0.46 -10.10 38.68
N ALA A 8 -1.02 -11.27 39.01
CA ALA A 8 -1.18 -12.36 38.05
C ALA A 8 -1.93 -11.86 36.80
N PRO A 9 -1.50 -12.24 35.58
CA PRO A 9 -2.15 -11.79 34.36
C PRO A 9 -3.64 -12.11 34.42
N THR A 10 -4.45 -11.07 34.26
CA THR A 10 -5.90 -11.16 34.24
C THR A 10 -6.36 -11.71 32.88
N GLN A 11 -7.60 -12.20 32.81
CA GLN A 11 -8.19 -12.71 31.56
C GLN A 11 -8.14 -11.66 30.42
N ARG A 12 -8.18 -10.36 30.76
CA ARG A 12 -8.01 -9.24 29.82
C ARG A 12 -6.60 -9.15 29.23
N ASP A 13 -5.57 -9.53 30.00
CA ASP A 13 -4.18 -9.52 29.54
C ASP A 13 -3.95 -10.62 28.50
N PHE A 14 -4.57 -11.79 28.71
CA PHE A 14 -4.57 -12.88 27.72
C PHE A 14 -5.28 -12.50 26.42
N ASP A 15 -6.46 -11.89 26.51
CA ASP A 15 -7.22 -11.44 25.33
C ASP A 15 -6.44 -10.38 24.53
N HIS A 16 -5.75 -9.45 25.22
CA HIS A 16 -4.91 -8.45 24.59
C HIS A 16 -3.70 -9.07 23.88
N GLU A 17 -3.02 -10.01 24.53
CA GLU A 17 -1.86 -10.69 23.97
C GLU A 17 -2.24 -11.58 22.77
N PHE A 18 -3.37 -12.28 22.86
CA PHE A 18 -3.93 -13.04 21.74
C PHE A 18 -4.29 -12.13 20.56
N ARG A 19 -4.94 -10.97 20.80
CA ARG A 19 -5.22 -9.99 19.75
C ARG A 19 -3.95 -9.39 19.14
N ALA A 20 -2.92 -9.15 19.94
CA ALA A 20 -1.63 -8.66 19.46
C ALA A 20 -0.92 -9.70 18.59
N GLN A 21 -0.96 -10.97 18.97
CA GLN A 21 -0.43 -12.08 18.16
C GLN A 21 -1.22 -12.26 16.86
N LEU A 22 -2.55 -12.21 16.91
CA LEU A 22 -3.39 -12.23 15.71
C LEU A 22 -3.06 -11.06 14.78
N ALA A 23 -2.96 -9.83 15.31
CA ALA A 23 -2.59 -8.66 14.52
C ALA A 23 -1.19 -8.80 13.90
N GLN A 24 -0.23 -9.42 14.59
CA GLN A 24 1.08 -9.71 14.01
C GLN A 24 1.00 -10.77 12.90
N MET A 25 0.28 -11.86 13.13
CA MET A 25 0.10 -12.94 12.15
C MET A 25 -0.63 -12.48 10.88
N THR A 26 -1.54 -11.52 11.02
CA THR A 26 -2.32 -10.98 9.91
C THR A 26 -1.72 -9.70 9.33
N ALA A 27 -0.53 -9.30 9.79
CA ALA A 27 0.12 -8.04 9.44
C ALA A 27 -0.80 -6.81 9.60
N GLY A 28 -1.68 -6.83 10.61
CA GLY A 28 -2.62 -5.76 10.94
C GLY A 28 -3.99 -5.86 10.26
N LEU A 29 -4.22 -6.86 9.39
CA LEU A 29 -5.52 -7.11 8.80
C LEU A 29 -6.48 -7.72 9.83
N ALA A 30 -7.71 -7.23 9.92
CA ALA A 30 -8.72 -7.78 10.83
C ALA A 30 -9.49 -8.93 10.13
N PRO A 31 -9.21 -10.22 10.44
CA PRO A 31 -9.80 -11.33 9.70
C PRO A 31 -11.32 -11.35 9.79
N THR A 32 -11.84 -11.01 10.97
CA THR A 32 -13.27 -10.90 11.21
C THR A 32 -13.92 -9.87 10.29
N ALA A 33 -13.33 -8.67 10.16
CA ALA A 33 -13.84 -7.61 9.29
C ALA A 33 -13.90 -8.06 7.82
N PHE A 34 -12.86 -8.74 7.32
CA PHE A 34 -12.89 -9.28 5.96
C PHE A 34 -13.92 -10.39 5.79
N THR A 35 -14.03 -11.31 6.75
CA THR A 35 -15.02 -12.40 6.68
C THR A 35 -16.46 -11.87 6.71
N THR A 36 -16.76 -10.86 7.55
CA THR A 36 -18.10 -10.27 7.61
C THR A 36 -18.40 -9.43 6.37
N ALA A 37 -17.43 -8.67 5.86
CA ALA A 37 -17.60 -7.92 4.63
C ALA A 37 -17.85 -8.85 3.44
N TRP A 38 -17.06 -9.92 3.31
CA TRP A 38 -17.25 -10.94 2.28
C TRP A 38 -18.64 -11.60 2.37
N ALA A 39 -19.06 -12.01 3.57
CA ALA A 39 -20.36 -12.61 3.77
C ALA A 39 -21.52 -11.65 3.43
N ASP A 40 -21.43 -10.39 3.88
CA ASP A 40 -22.40 -9.34 3.61
C ASP A 40 -22.56 -9.10 2.10
N TRP A 41 -21.45 -8.91 1.39
CA TRP A 41 -21.44 -8.77 -0.06
C TRP A 41 -21.98 -10.00 -0.78
N ALA A 42 -21.54 -11.21 -0.41
CA ALA A 42 -21.98 -12.43 -1.08
C ALA A 42 -23.49 -12.65 -0.94
N MET A 43 -24.06 -12.38 0.24
CA MET A 43 -25.49 -12.48 0.49
C MET A 43 -26.29 -11.45 -0.31
N HIS A 44 -25.83 -10.19 -0.36
CA HIS A 44 -26.50 -9.13 -1.11
C HIS A 44 -26.39 -9.32 -2.62
N LEU A 45 -25.24 -9.76 -3.11
CA LEU A 45 -25.06 -10.09 -4.52
C LEU A 45 -25.97 -11.25 -4.93
N ALA A 46 -26.04 -12.32 -4.12
CA ALA A 46 -26.91 -13.46 -4.38
C ALA A 46 -28.40 -13.08 -4.44
N GLN A 47 -28.80 -12.03 -3.72
CA GLN A 47 -30.15 -11.48 -3.73
C GLN A 47 -30.37 -10.41 -4.82
N SER A 48 -29.36 -10.15 -5.67
CA SER A 48 -29.37 -9.11 -6.70
C SER A 48 -29.32 -9.72 -8.11
N PRO A 49 -30.42 -10.34 -8.61
CA PRO A 49 -30.43 -11.05 -9.90
C PRO A 49 -30.11 -10.14 -11.09
N THR A 50 -30.50 -8.87 -11.04
CA THR A 50 -30.18 -7.88 -12.08
C THR A 50 -28.69 -7.59 -12.16
N LYS A 51 -28.03 -7.40 -11.01
CA LYS A 51 -26.57 -7.22 -10.92
C LYS A 51 -25.83 -8.45 -11.42
N ILE A 52 -26.25 -9.65 -11.00
CA ILE A 52 -25.67 -10.91 -11.49
C ILE A 52 -25.79 -11.02 -13.01
N ALA A 53 -26.96 -10.73 -13.59
CA ALA A 53 -27.16 -10.78 -15.03
C ALA A 53 -26.27 -9.75 -15.76
N ALA A 54 -26.15 -8.53 -15.24
CA ALA A 54 -25.25 -7.51 -15.78
C ALA A 54 -23.78 -7.95 -15.73
N LEU A 55 -23.32 -8.53 -14.61
CA LEU A 55 -21.96 -9.06 -14.48
C LEU A 55 -21.68 -10.21 -15.44
N GLN A 56 -22.66 -11.09 -15.70
CA GLN A 56 -22.51 -12.16 -16.69
C GLN A 56 -22.38 -11.63 -18.12
N GLN A 57 -23.17 -10.61 -18.46
CA GLN A 57 -23.08 -9.95 -19.77
C GLN A 57 -21.72 -9.26 -19.94
N GLU A 58 -21.27 -8.52 -18.93
CA GLU A 58 -19.97 -7.85 -18.92
C GLU A 58 -18.82 -8.86 -19.02
N ALA A 59 -18.88 -9.96 -18.26
CA ALA A 59 -17.90 -11.02 -18.32
C ALA A 59 -17.81 -11.66 -19.71
N ALA A 60 -18.96 -11.91 -20.36
CA ALA A 60 -19.01 -12.46 -21.71
C ALA A 60 -18.44 -11.48 -22.74
N ALA A 61 -18.77 -10.18 -22.64
CA ALA A 61 -18.25 -9.14 -23.51
C ALA A 61 -16.72 -9.02 -23.40
N ARG A 62 -16.19 -8.95 -22.18
CA ARG A 62 -14.74 -8.86 -21.93
C ARG A 62 -13.97 -10.13 -22.29
N ALA A 63 -14.58 -11.29 -22.11
CA ALA A 63 -14.02 -12.55 -22.60
C ALA A 63 -13.93 -12.55 -24.12
N SER A 64 -15.03 -12.20 -24.81
CA SER A 64 -15.08 -12.05 -26.27
C SER A 64 -14.03 -11.08 -26.79
N ASP A 65 -13.88 -9.92 -26.12
CA ASP A 65 -12.83 -8.94 -26.42
C ASP A 65 -11.42 -9.53 -26.30
N THR A 66 -11.13 -10.20 -25.19
CA THR A 66 -9.82 -10.85 -24.96
C THR A 66 -9.53 -11.92 -26.02
N TRP A 67 -10.52 -12.73 -26.38
CA TRP A 67 -10.40 -13.74 -27.44
C TRP A 67 -10.17 -13.12 -28.81
N GLY A 68 -10.95 -12.10 -29.18
CA GLY A 68 -10.79 -11.38 -30.44
C GLY A 68 -9.43 -10.69 -30.54
N PHE A 69 -8.98 -10.06 -29.45
CA PHE A 69 -7.64 -9.48 -29.34
C PHE A 69 -6.55 -10.55 -29.50
N ALA A 70 -6.67 -11.70 -28.84
CA ALA A 70 -5.71 -12.79 -28.94
C ALA A 70 -5.59 -13.32 -30.37
N LEU A 71 -6.70 -13.50 -31.09
CA LEU A 71 -6.70 -13.90 -32.50
C LEU A 71 -5.96 -12.91 -33.39
N ARG A 72 -6.11 -11.61 -33.15
CA ARG A 72 -5.35 -10.56 -33.85
C ARG A 72 -3.87 -10.60 -33.49
N ALA A 73 -3.54 -10.75 -32.21
CA ALA A 73 -2.16 -10.81 -31.72
C ALA A 73 -1.39 -12.01 -32.28
N LEU A 74 -2.06 -13.13 -32.55
CA LEU A 74 -1.48 -14.32 -33.18
C LEU A 74 -0.96 -14.06 -34.60
N ALA A 75 -1.40 -12.99 -35.27
CA ALA A 75 -0.86 -12.57 -36.56
C ALA A 75 0.61 -12.09 -36.47
N GLY A 76 1.13 -11.87 -35.25
CA GLY A 76 2.54 -11.54 -35.00
C GLY A 76 2.92 -10.07 -35.24
N ALA A 77 1.99 -9.24 -35.69
CA ALA A 77 2.19 -7.79 -35.74
C ALA A 77 2.13 -7.19 -34.32
N PRO A 78 2.94 -6.16 -34.01
CA PRO A 78 2.83 -5.44 -32.74
C PRO A 78 1.41 -4.88 -32.57
N LEU A 79 0.77 -5.25 -31.48
CA LEU A 79 -0.59 -4.83 -31.15
C LEU A 79 -0.61 -4.36 -29.69
N PRO A 80 -0.73 -3.05 -29.43
CA PRO A 80 -0.78 -2.51 -28.08
C PRO A 80 -1.97 -3.06 -27.30
N PRO A 81 -1.80 -3.49 -26.04
CA PRO A 81 -2.90 -4.04 -25.23
C PRO A 81 -4.00 -3.00 -24.91
N ALA A 82 -3.67 -1.71 -24.98
CA ALA A 82 -4.63 -0.62 -24.81
C ALA A 82 -5.46 -0.32 -26.09
N GLU A 83 -5.07 -0.86 -27.25
CA GLU A 83 -5.77 -0.57 -28.50
C GLU A 83 -7.20 -1.12 -28.46
N GLY A 84 -8.18 -0.24 -28.64
CA GLY A 84 -9.60 -0.59 -28.57
C GLY A 84 -10.02 -1.16 -27.22
N PHE A 85 -9.30 -0.87 -26.13
CA PHE A 85 -9.70 -1.28 -24.78
C PHE A 85 -10.86 -0.40 -24.30
N GLU A 86 -11.94 -1.04 -23.84
CA GLU A 86 -13.04 -0.36 -23.17
C GLU A 86 -12.74 -0.26 -21.67
N GLY A 87 -12.15 0.87 -21.29
CA GLY A 87 -11.81 1.23 -19.91
C GLY A 87 -10.54 2.07 -19.80
N ASP A 88 -10.11 2.33 -18.57
CA ASP A 88 -8.85 3.00 -18.30
C ASP A 88 -7.68 2.02 -18.50
N ALA A 89 -6.90 2.24 -19.55
CA ALA A 89 -5.73 1.41 -19.84
C ALA A 89 -4.68 1.52 -18.73
N ASP A 90 -4.18 0.36 -18.29
CA ASP A 90 -3.21 0.29 -17.19
C ASP A 90 -1.82 0.75 -17.68
N ARG A 91 -1.29 1.79 -17.01
CA ARG A 91 -0.01 2.42 -17.35
C ARG A 91 1.17 1.46 -17.25
N ARG A 92 1.05 0.35 -16.52
CA ARG A 92 2.09 -0.70 -16.43
C ARG A 92 2.38 -1.36 -17.77
N PHE A 93 1.46 -1.31 -18.73
CA PHE A 93 1.61 -1.96 -20.03
C PHE A 93 1.87 -0.96 -21.18
N ALA A 94 2.36 0.23 -20.85
CA ALA A 94 2.58 1.30 -21.82
C ALA A 94 3.84 1.12 -22.68
N ASP A 95 4.83 0.33 -22.23
CA ASP A 95 6.05 0.09 -22.99
C ASP A 95 5.78 -0.71 -24.27
N ALA A 96 6.55 -0.43 -25.34
CA ALA A 96 6.39 -1.10 -26.64
C ALA A 96 6.60 -2.62 -26.55
N ALA A 97 7.39 -3.11 -25.59
CA ALA A 97 7.61 -4.53 -25.35
C ALA A 97 6.30 -5.28 -25.00
N TRP A 98 5.32 -4.59 -24.40
CA TRP A 98 4.00 -5.14 -24.11
C TRP A 98 3.11 -5.29 -25.34
N SER A 99 3.49 -4.76 -26.49
CA SER A 99 2.72 -4.88 -27.74
C SER A 99 2.99 -6.20 -28.48
N GLN A 100 3.90 -7.03 -27.98
CA GLN A 100 4.31 -8.29 -28.62
C GLN A 100 3.58 -9.50 -28.03
N PHE A 101 3.25 -10.47 -28.87
CA PHE A 101 2.72 -11.76 -28.42
C PHE A 101 3.79 -12.55 -27.65
N PRO A 102 3.46 -13.24 -26.53
CA PRO A 102 2.14 -13.37 -25.91
C PRO A 102 1.81 -12.31 -24.83
N PHE A 103 2.73 -11.37 -24.56
CA PHE A 103 2.63 -10.43 -23.44
C PHE A 103 1.46 -9.45 -23.59
N ASN A 104 1.17 -9.01 -24.82
CA ASN A 104 0.00 -8.19 -25.11
C ASN A 104 -1.31 -8.88 -24.71
N VAL A 105 -1.42 -10.20 -24.94
CA VAL A 105 -2.60 -10.99 -24.55
C VAL A 105 -2.71 -11.10 -23.02
N TYR A 106 -1.60 -11.32 -22.31
CA TYR A 106 -1.60 -11.33 -20.85
C TYR A 106 -2.04 -9.99 -20.25
N ALA A 107 -1.51 -8.88 -20.79
CA ALA A 107 -1.90 -7.55 -20.38
C ALA A 107 -3.38 -7.26 -20.68
N ARG A 108 -3.89 -7.66 -21.85
CA ARG A 108 -5.31 -7.48 -22.22
C ARG A 108 -6.24 -8.29 -21.31
N ALA A 109 -5.92 -9.57 -21.10
CA ALA A 109 -6.69 -10.45 -20.24
C ALA A 109 -6.74 -9.95 -18.79
N TYR A 110 -5.59 -9.49 -18.28
CA TYR A 110 -5.50 -8.91 -16.94
C TYR A 110 -6.35 -7.63 -16.81
N GLN A 111 -6.26 -6.69 -17.77
CA GLN A 111 -7.03 -5.44 -17.71
C GLN A 111 -8.55 -5.71 -17.75
N ASN A 112 -8.99 -6.65 -18.58
CA ASN A 112 -10.39 -7.07 -18.61
C ASN A 112 -10.84 -7.75 -17.32
N ALA A 113 -10.02 -8.63 -16.74
CA ALA A 113 -10.32 -9.26 -15.45
C ALA A 113 -10.36 -8.22 -14.31
N ALA A 114 -9.45 -7.26 -14.31
CA ALA A 114 -9.39 -6.19 -13.32
C ALA A 114 -10.62 -5.28 -13.38
N ALA A 115 -11.05 -4.88 -14.58
CA ALA A 115 -12.26 -4.09 -14.77
C ALA A 115 -13.51 -4.85 -14.28
N LEU A 116 -13.67 -6.12 -14.68
CA LEU A 116 -14.79 -6.95 -14.24
C LEU A 116 -14.84 -7.13 -12.71
N MET A 117 -13.69 -7.39 -12.08
CA MET A 117 -13.64 -7.59 -10.63
C MET A 117 -13.92 -6.31 -9.85
N LYS A 118 -13.52 -5.15 -10.37
CA LYS A 118 -13.89 -3.85 -9.80
C LYS A 118 -15.41 -3.65 -9.83
N ASP A 119 -16.05 -3.95 -10.96
CA ASP A 119 -17.51 -3.82 -11.10
C ASP A 119 -18.30 -4.81 -10.24
N THR A 120 -17.69 -5.96 -9.93
CA THR A 120 -18.28 -7.02 -9.11
C THR A 120 -18.46 -6.62 -7.64
N VAL A 121 -17.54 -5.79 -7.11
CA VAL A 121 -17.60 -5.29 -5.72
C VAL A 121 -18.20 -3.89 -5.61
N HIS A 122 -18.40 -3.21 -6.75
CA HIS A 122 -19.02 -1.89 -6.80
C HIS A 122 -20.55 -1.98 -6.94
N ASP A 123 -21.28 -1.03 -6.33
CA ASP A 123 -22.72 -0.84 -6.50
C ASP A 123 -23.56 -2.11 -6.28
N VAL A 124 -23.29 -2.83 -5.18
CA VAL A 124 -24.09 -3.97 -4.72
C VAL A 124 -25.08 -3.47 -3.67
N GLY A 125 -26.37 -3.43 -4.04
CA GLY A 125 -27.42 -2.91 -3.18
C GLY A 125 -27.54 -3.65 -1.85
N GLY A 126 -27.63 -2.89 -0.75
CA GLY A 126 -27.79 -3.40 0.61
C GLY A 126 -26.49 -3.69 1.37
N VAL A 127 -25.34 -3.74 0.68
CA VAL A 127 -24.04 -3.81 1.34
C VAL A 127 -23.72 -2.49 2.04
N THR A 128 -23.18 -2.55 3.25
CA THR A 128 -22.79 -1.34 3.97
C THR A 128 -21.62 -0.62 3.28
N ASP A 129 -21.57 0.71 3.35
CA ASP A 129 -20.48 1.50 2.76
C ASP A 129 -19.10 1.04 3.26
N TYR A 130 -19.00 0.69 4.55
CA TYR A 130 -17.78 0.17 5.14
C TYR A 130 -17.34 -1.16 4.50
N HIS A 131 -18.27 -2.12 4.37
CA HIS A 131 -17.96 -3.41 3.74
C HIS A 131 -17.64 -3.28 2.26
N ALA A 132 -18.33 -2.38 1.54
CA ALA A 132 -18.07 -2.11 0.13
C ALA A 132 -16.64 -1.56 -0.07
N GLN A 133 -16.24 -0.56 0.72
CA GLN A 133 -14.87 0.00 0.67
C GLN A 133 -13.81 -1.03 1.06
N LEU A 134 -14.07 -1.87 2.06
CA LEU A 134 -13.14 -2.92 2.49
C LEU A 134 -12.93 -3.98 1.40
N LEU A 135 -13.98 -4.36 0.68
CA LEU A 135 -13.89 -5.31 -0.43
C LEU A 135 -13.25 -4.71 -1.67
N GLU A 136 -13.55 -3.44 -2.00
CA GLU A 136 -12.85 -2.74 -3.08
C GLU A 136 -11.34 -2.69 -2.81
N PHE A 137 -10.95 -2.39 -1.57
CA PHE A 137 -9.56 -2.44 -1.15
C PHE A 137 -8.96 -3.84 -1.30
N ALA A 138 -9.64 -4.88 -0.82
CA ALA A 138 -9.16 -6.27 -0.90
C ALA A 138 -8.99 -6.74 -2.34
N VAL A 139 -9.98 -6.47 -3.20
CA VAL A 139 -9.94 -6.80 -4.62
C VAL A 139 -8.81 -6.06 -5.31
N ARG A 140 -8.62 -4.78 -5.02
CA ARG A 140 -7.48 -4.01 -5.57
C ARG A 140 -6.15 -4.64 -5.20
N MET A 141 -5.95 -5.05 -3.94
CA MET A 141 -4.72 -5.74 -3.51
C MET A 141 -4.49 -7.06 -4.26
N LEU A 142 -5.54 -7.87 -4.44
CA LEU A 142 -5.45 -9.14 -5.17
C LEU A 142 -5.15 -8.93 -6.65
N LEU A 143 -5.82 -7.96 -7.29
CA LEU A 143 -5.57 -7.58 -8.66
C LEU A 143 -4.12 -7.11 -8.83
N ASP A 144 -3.67 -6.18 -7.98
CA ASP A 144 -2.31 -5.67 -8.04
C ASP A 144 -1.25 -6.75 -7.86
N ALA A 145 -1.48 -7.73 -6.97
CA ALA A 145 -0.58 -8.88 -6.79
C ALA A 145 -0.58 -9.85 -8.00
N SER A 146 -1.72 -10.01 -8.66
CA SER A 146 -1.88 -10.93 -9.81
C SER A 146 -1.39 -10.36 -11.15
N SER A 147 -0.99 -9.09 -11.20
CA SER A 147 -0.54 -8.46 -12.44
C SER A 147 0.62 -9.22 -13.10
N PRO A 148 0.56 -9.46 -14.44
CA PRO A 148 1.62 -10.14 -15.17
C PRO A 148 2.95 -9.35 -15.15
N ALA A 149 2.90 -8.04 -14.87
CA ALA A 149 4.09 -7.22 -14.72
C ALA A 149 4.95 -7.62 -13.50
N ASN A 150 4.37 -8.32 -12.50
CA ASN A 150 5.09 -8.69 -11.29
C ASN A 150 5.96 -9.95 -11.43
N TYR A 151 5.77 -10.72 -12.50
CA TYR A 151 6.42 -12.03 -12.65
C TYR A 151 7.39 -12.01 -13.83
N LEU A 152 8.61 -12.52 -13.61
CA LEU A 152 9.66 -12.56 -14.63
C LEU A 152 9.21 -13.26 -15.91
N ALA A 153 8.47 -14.36 -15.80
CA ALA A 153 8.03 -15.16 -16.96
C ALA A 153 7.02 -14.42 -17.86
N SER A 154 6.26 -13.47 -17.32
CA SER A 154 5.20 -12.75 -18.03
C SER A 154 5.50 -11.27 -18.24
N ASN A 155 6.68 -10.79 -17.83
CA ASN A 155 7.09 -9.40 -18.00
C ASN A 155 8.16 -9.27 -19.11
N PRO A 156 7.81 -8.70 -20.28
CA PRO A 156 8.75 -8.60 -21.40
C PRO A 156 9.91 -7.63 -21.13
N GLU A 157 9.67 -6.56 -20.37
CA GLU A 157 10.72 -5.59 -20.00
C GLU A 157 11.76 -6.24 -19.10
N LEU A 158 11.34 -7.02 -18.11
CA LEU A 158 12.25 -7.76 -17.23
C LEU A 158 13.01 -8.84 -18.00
N LEU A 159 12.37 -9.56 -18.93
CA LEU A 159 13.05 -10.55 -19.76
C LEU A 159 14.09 -9.88 -20.68
N ALA A 160 13.75 -8.73 -21.28
CA ALA A 160 14.67 -7.97 -22.11
C ALA A 160 15.87 -7.45 -21.30
N LEU A 161 15.62 -6.86 -20.13
CA LEU A 161 16.66 -6.39 -19.22
C LEU A 161 17.56 -7.52 -18.73
N THR A 162 16.96 -8.66 -18.36
CA THR A 162 17.69 -9.85 -17.92
C THR A 162 18.62 -10.36 -19.02
N ARG A 163 18.15 -10.36 -20.27
CA ARG A 163 18.98 -10.74 -21.42
C ARG A 163 20.09 -9.72 -21.67
N ALA A 164 19.77 -8.43 -21.64
CA ALA A 164 20.74 -7.35 -21.88
C ALA A 164 21.87 -7.34 -20.84
N GLU A 165 21.55 -7.64 -19.59
CA GLU A 165 22.52 -7.67 -18.48
C GLU A 165 23.09 -9.06 -18.18
N GLY A 166 22.76 -10.09 -18.96
CA GLY A 166 23.19 -11.47 -18.68
C GLY A 166 22.78 -11.98 -17.29
N GLY A 167 21.63 -11.55 -16.78
CA GLY A 167 21.08 -11.95 -15.48
C GLY A 167 21.57 -11.17 -14.26
N GLN A 168 22.41 -10.13 -14.44
CA GLN A 168 22.93 -9.35 -13.31
C GLN A 168 21.84 -8.60 -12.53
N ASN A 169 20.75 -8.20 -13.19
CA ASN A 169 19.57 -7.61 -12.54
C ASN A 169 18.95 -8.56 -11.49
N LEU A 170 18.84 -9.85 -11.80
CA LEU A 170 18.31 -10.86 -10.89
C LEU A 170 19.25 -11.11 -9.72
N ALA A 171 20.56 -11.16 -9.97
CA ALA A 171 21.56 -11.28 -8.92
C ALA A 171 21.51 -10.09 -7.95
N ARG A 172 21.33 -8.86 -8.46
CA ARG A 172 21.08 -7.67 -7.63
C ARG A 172 19.79 -7.80 -6.82
N GLY A 173 18.70 -8.23 -7.46
CA GLY A 173 17.41 -8.42 -6.80
C GLY A 173 17.46 -9.42 -5.64
N ILE A 174 18.11 -10.57 -5.83
CA ILE A 174 18.28 -11.59 -4.77
C ILE A 174 19.11 -11.03 -3.59
N ARG A 175 20.18 -10.28 -3.86
CA ARG A 175 20.96 -9.65 -2.80
C ARG A 175 20.13 -8.66 -1.98
N ASN A 176 19.34 -7.82 -2.64
CA ASN A 176 18.44 -6.88 -1.97
C ASN A 176 17.42 -7.63 -1.11
N TRP A 177 16.78 -8.68 -1.67
CA TRP A 177 15.81 -9.49 -0.95
C TRP A 177 16.41 -10.18 0.30
N LEU A 178 17.64 -10.72 0.19
CA LEU A 178 18.34 -11.31 1.33
C LEU A 178 18.69 -10.27 2.41
N GLU A 179 19.08 -9.06 2.00
CA GLU A 179 19.32 -7.96 2.95
C GLU A 179 18.02 -7.56 3.67
N ASP A 180 16.93 -7.40 2.93
CA ASP A 180 15.62 -7.04 3.49
C ASP A 180 15.09 -8.10 4.46
N LEU A 181 15.25 -9.39 4.12
CA LEU A 181 14.90 -10.49 5.03
C LEU A 181 15.70 -10.44 6.32
N ARG A 182 17.03 -10.28 6.21
CA ARG A 182 17.90 -10.19 7.39
C ARG A 182 17.50 -9.01 8.27
N ARG A 183 17.31 -7.82 7.69
CA ARG A 183 16.89 -6.61 8.42
C ARG A 183 15.52 -6.77 9.06
N THR A 184 14.58 -7.44 8.39
CA THR A 184 13.23 -7.72 8.95
C THR A 184 13.31 -8.62 10.17
N VAL A 185 14.13 -9.68 10.12
CA VAL A 185 14.39 -10.58 11.26
C VAL A 185 15.06 -9.82 12.40
N ASP A 186 16.04 -8.99 12.08
CA ASP A 186 16.79 -8.19 13.05
C ASP A 186 16.02 -6.96 13.57
N LYS A 187 14.80 -6.70 13.05
CA LYS A 187 14.02 -5.46 13.26
C LYS A 187 14.87 -4.19 13.04
N ALA A 188 15.81 -4.26 12.12
CA ALA A 188 16.74 -3.20 11.81
C ALA A 188 16.05 -2.10 10.98
N ALA A 189 16.59 -0.88 11.06
CA ALA A 189 16.14 0.22 10.21
C ALA A 189 16.36 -0.10 8.72
N PRO A 190 15.57 0.53 7.81
CA PRO A 190 15.81 0.42 6.37
C PRO A 190 17.24 0.83 5.99
N PRO A 191 17.79 0.32 4.87
CA PRO A 191 19.13 0.71 4.40
C PRO A 191 19.27 2.24 4.33
N GLY A 192 20.36 2.76 4.89
CA GLY A 192 20.62 4.21 4.98
C GLY A 192 19.85 4.95 6.10
N GLY A 193 18.87 4.30 6.75
CA GLY A 193 18.14 4.85 7.90
C GLY A 193 19.01 4.98 9.16
N GLU A 194 20.08 4.20 9.27
CA GLU A 194 21.05 4.25 10.37
C GLU A 194 21.75 5.62 10.48
N ALA A 195 21.84 6.37 9.37
CA ALA A 195 22.40 7.72 9.37
C ALA A 195 21.46 8.78 9.98
N PHE A 196 20.19 8.43 10.20
CA PHE A 196 19.13 9.35 10.60
C PHE A 196 18.64 9.04 12.02
N GLU A 197 19.52 9.25 13.00
CA GLU A 197 19.16 9.18 14.41
C GLU A 197 18.32 10.39 14.86
N VAL A 198 17.11 10.11 15.34
CA VAL A 198 16.19 11.13 15.90
C VAL A 198 16.81 11.74 17.16
N GLY A 199 16.82 13.07 17.23
CA GLY A 199 17.46 13.85 18.28
C GLY A 199 18.95 14.12 18.07
N GLN A 200 19.60 13.51 17.06
CA GLN A 200 21.01 13.78 16.73
C GLN A 200 21.18 14.36 15.32
N SER A 201 20.48 13.80 14.34
CA SER A 201 20.57 14.20 12.92
C SER A 201 19.24 14.68 12.35
N VAL A 202 18.13 14.23 12.94
CA VAL A 202 16.75 14.60 12.60
C VAL A 202 16.03 15.04 13.88
N ALA A 203 15.08 15.98 13.80
CA ALA A 203 14.37 16.51 14.97
C ALA A 203 15.31 17.15 16.01
N VAL A 204 16.24 17.96 15.51
CA VAL A 204 17.33 18.56 16.32
C VAL A 204 17.03 20.01 16.72
N THR A 205 15.84 20.54 16.41
CA THR A 205 15.49 21.91 16.81
C THR A 205 15.36 21.95 18.33
N PRO A 206 16.13 22.81 19.04
CA PRO A 206 16.12 22.82 20.50
C PRO A 206 14.72 23.09 21.05
N GLY A 207 14.26 22.23 21.96
CA GLY A 207 12.92 22.32 22.55
C GLY A 207 12.80 21.46 23.80
N LYS A 208 11.67 21.58 24.50
CA LYS A 208 11.37 20.84 25.73
C LYS A 208 9.94 20.32 25.70
N VAL A 209 9.74 19.11 26.20
CA VAL A 209 8.39 18.59 26.46
C VAL A 209 7.82 19.31 27.69
N VAL A 210 6.73 20.05 27.50
CA VAL A 210 6.08 20.85 28.55
C VAL A 210 4.79 20.20 29.07
N LEU A 211 4.22 19.26 28.33
CA LEU A 211 3.07 18.46 28.74
C LEU A 211 3.17 17.06 28.13
N ARG A 212 2.80 16.03 28.90
CA ARG A 212 2.71 14.64 28.44
C ARG A 212 1.45 13.99 29.03
N ASN A 213 0.70 13.27 28.20
CA ASN A 213 -0.41 12.43 28.63
C ASN A 213 -0.40 11.09 27.87
N GLU A 214 -1.49 10.31 27.95
CA GLU A 214 -1.60 8.99 27.30
C GLU A 214 -1.60 9.06 25.76
N LEU A 215 -1.86 10.23 25.17
CA LEU A 215 -2.00 10.41 23.73
C LEU A 215 -0.89 11.26 23.10
N ILE A 216 -0.44 12.32 23.78
CA ILE A 216 0.45 13.34 23.20
C ILE A 216 1.60 13.73 24.13
N GLU A 217 2.65 14.24 23.49
CA GLU A 217 3.69 15.08 24.10
C GLU A 217 3.65 16.46 23.42
N LEU A 218 3.51 17.52 24.22
CA LEU A 218 3.57 18.90 23.75
C LEU A 218 5.01 19.41 23.87
N ILE A 219 5.61 19.75 22.73
CA ILE A 219 6.97 20.29 22.65
C ILE A 219 6.90 21.80 22.49
N GLN A 220 7.55 22.53 23.39
CA GLN A 220 7.82 23.96 23.25
C GLN A 220 9.26 24.16 22.77
N TYR A 221 9.43 24.70 21.57
CA TYR A 221 10.75 25.00 21.00
C TYR A 221 11.36 26.26 21.63
N GLN A 222 12.70 26.27 21.71
CA GLN A 222 13.46 27.37 22.29
C GLN A 222 13.55 28.52 21.29
N PRO A 223 13.20 29.77 21.67
CA PRO A 223 13.30 30.91 20.78
C PRO A 223 14.75 31.16 20.34
N THR A 224 14.96 31.44 19.06
CA THR A 224 16.28 31.81 18.49
C THR A 224 16.42 33.32 18.25
N THR A 225 15.35 34.09 18.45
CA THR A 225 15.29 35.55 18.34
C THR A 225 15.17 36.23 19.71
N ARG A 226 15.43 37.55 19.77
CA ARG A 226 15.26 38.34 21.01
C ARG A 226 13.80 38.69 21.32
N GLN A 227 12.98 38.80 20.29
CA GLN A 227 11.56 39.14 20.38
C GLN A 227 10.80 38.16 19.50
N VAL A 228 9.62 37.77 19.96
CA VAL A 228 8.71 36.86 19.26
C VAL A 228 7.34 37.52 19.09
N HIS A 229 6.56 37.02 18.14
CA HIS A 229 5.16 37.38 17.97
C HIS A 229 4.36 37.00 19.24
N ALA A 230 3.36 37.83 19.56
CA ALA A 230 2.52 37.61 20.74
C ALA A 230 1.64 36.35 20.62
N GLU A 231 1.24 36.00 19.38
CA GLU A 231 0.41 34.85 19.08
C GLU A 231 1.29 33.62 18.81
N PRO A 232 1.12 32.51 19.55
CA PRO A 232 1.89 31.29 19.32
C PRO A 232 1.36 30.52 18.11
N VAL A 233 2.26 29.81 17.44
CA VAL A 233 1.90 28.83 16.39
C VAL A 233 1.82 27.43 17.01
N LEU A 234 0.64 26.82 16.96
CA LEU A 234 0.43 25.42 17.35
C LEU A 234 0.43 24.51 16.12
N ILE A 235 1.38 23.58 16.08
CA ILE A 235 1.49 22.59 15.00
C ILE A 235 0.84 21.28 15.45
N VAL A 236 -0.16 20.83 14.71
CA VAL A 236 -0.79 19.51 14.89
C VAL A 236 -0.38 18.61 13.71
N PRO A 237 0.62 17.72 13.90
CA PRO A 237 1.10 16.87 12.81
C PRO A 237 0.10 15.76 12.48
N ALA A 238 0.21 15.19 11.28
CA ALA A 238 -0.54 13.99 10.92
C ALA A 238 -0.12 12.80 11.79
N TRP A 239 -1.08 12.08 12.35
CA TRP A 239 -0.89 10.90 13.21
C TRP A 239 -0.37 9.63 12.53
N ILE A 240 -0.42 9.55 11.20
CA ILE A 240 0.05 8.37 10.44
C ILE A 240 1.59 8.36 10.36
N MET A 241 2.21 9.54 10.37
CA MET A 241 3.66 9.71 10.31
C MET A 241 4.17 10.32 11.63
N LYS A 242 5.47 10.23 11.89
CA LYS A 242 6.06 10.89 13.06
C LYS A 242 6.17 12.41 12.81
N TYR A 243 6.04 13.20 13.88
CA TYR A 243 5.99 14.67 13.81
C TYR A 243 7.21 15.32 13.14
N TYR A 244 8.38 14.66 13.21
CA TYR A 244 9.64 15.20 12.72
C TYR A 244 9.70 15.34 11.20
N ILE A 245 8.68 14.94 10.45
CA ILE A 245 8.55 15.36 9.04
C ILE A 245 8.53 16.89 8.88
N LEU A 246 8.08 17.60 9.92
CA LEU A 246 8.09 19.07 9.98
C LEU A 246 9.39 19.61 10.61
N ASP A 247 10.21 18.74 11.21
CA ASP A 247 11.48 19.07 11.85
C ASP A 247 12.55 18.04 11.47
N LEU A 248 12.92 18.02 10.18
CA LEU A 248 13.88 17.05 9.65
C LEU A 248 15.32 17.43 10.06
N SER A 249 16.16 17.81 9.10
CA SER A 249 17.50 18.34 9.37
C SER A 249 17.45 19.84 9.56
N ALA A 250 18.53 20.43 10.09
CA ALA A 250 18.65 21.87 10.27
C ALA A 250 18.43 22.70 8.99
N ARG A 251 18.60 22.11 7.79
CA ARG A 251 18.45 22.81 6.50
C ARG A 251 17.02 22.75 5.94
N ASN A 252 16.20 21.80 6.39
CA ASN A 252 14.85 21.54 5.86
C ASN A 252 13.81 21.35 6.96
N SER A 253 14.01 22.02 8.09
CA SER A 253 13.06 22.05 9.21
C SER A 253 12.15 23.27 9.10
N LEU A 254 10.84 23.02 8.95
CA LEU A 254 9.81 24.05 9.01
C LEU A 254 9.73 24.64 10.42
N VAL A 255 9.83 23.79 11.45
CA VAL A 255 9.84 24.23 12.85
C VAL A 255 10.97 25.22 13.10
N LYS A 256 12.20 24.88 12.70
CA LYS A 256 13.36 25.76 12.84
C LYS A 256 13.15 27.08 12.11
N TYR A 257 12.64 27.03 10.88
CA TYR A 257 12.36 28.23 10.10
C TYR A 257 11.38 29.15 10.85
N LEU A 258 10.29 28.61 11.38
CA LEU A 258 9.30 29.39 12.14
C LEU A 258 9.92 30.00 13.40
N VAL A 259 10.66 29.21 14.17
CA VAL A 259 11.36 29.69 15.38
C VAL A 259 12.36 30.80 15.06
N ASP A 260 13.04 30.73 13.91
CA ASP A 260 13.99 31.74 13.44
C ASP A 260 13.32 33.04 12.93
N GLN A 261 12.02 33.02 12.61
CA GLN A 261 11.27 34.23 12.23
C GLN A 261 10.72 35.01 13.44
N GLY A 262 10.86 34.47 14.66
CA GLY A 262 10.23 34.99 15.87
C GLY A 262 8.75 34.65 15.92
#